data_AF-A0A975BLM5-F1
#
_entry.id   AF-A0A975BLM5-F1
#
_cell.length_a   1.000
_cell.length_b   1.000
_cell.length_c   1.000
_cell.angle_alpha   90.00
_cell.angle_beta   90.00
_cell.angle_gamma   90.00
#
_symmetry.space_group_name_H-M   'P 1'
#
loop_
_entity.id
_entity.type
_entity.pdbx_description
1 polymer ?
#
loop_
_entity_poly.entity_id
_entity_poly.type
_entity_poly.pdbx_seq_one_letter_code
_entity_poly.pdbx_strand_id
1 'polypeptide(L)' 'MTSRDDYDSPWKDILGEYFEQFMRFFFPDIAEEINWEKGYVVADKELRQITR' A
#
# COMPACT_ATOMS: atom_id res chain seq x y z
N MET A 1 26.62 -4.58 4.79
CA MET A 1 25.62 -3.78 5.52
C MET A 1 24.44 -3.63 4.59
N THR A 2 23.39 -4.43 4.76
CA THR A 2 22.14 -4.28 4.00
C THR A 2 21.46 -3.00 4.49
N SER A 3 21.22 -2.05 3.58
CA SER A 3 20.52 -0.82 3.92
C SER A 3 19.07 -1.18 4.25
N ARG A 4 18.46 -0.45 5.19
CA ARG A 4 17.06 -0.63 5.59
C ARG A 4 16.10 -0.51 4.40
N ASP A 5 16.52 0.21 3.36
CA ASP A 5 15.80 0.41 2.10
C ASP A 5 15.56 -0.90 1.31
N ASP A 6 16.45 -1.89 1.40
CA ASP A 6 16.30 -3.17 0.68
C ASP A 6 15.16 -4.03 1.22
N TYR A 7 14.77 -3.82 2.49
CA TYR A 7 13.63 -4.50 3.09
C TYR A 7 12.30 -3.81 2.78
N ASP A 8 12.32 -2.54 2.39
CA ASP A 8 11.10 -1.77 2.15
C ASP A 8 10.54 -1.95 0.74
N SER A 9 11.42 -2.14 -0.24
CA SER A 9 11.02 -2.30 -1.65
C SER A 9 10.04 -3.47 -1.87
N PRO A 10 10.27 -4.69 -1.34
CA PRO A 10 9.40 -5.83 -1.67
C PRO A 10 7.96 -5.68 -1.15
N TRP A 11 7.77 -5.11 0.05
CA TRP A 11 6.42 -4.93 0.58
C TRP A 11 5.70 -3.76 -0.07
N LYS A 12 6.42 -2.71 -0.49
CA LYS A 12 5.85 -1.59 -1.27
C LYS A 12 5.31 -2.10 -2.61
N ASP A 13 6.09 -2.93 -3.29
CA ASP A 13 5.70 -3.52 -4.58
C ASP A 13 4.47 -4.44 -4.42
N ILE A 14 4.49 -5.33 -3.43
CA ILE A 14 3.38 -6.24 -3.13
C ILE A 14 2.12 -5.47 -2.71
N LEU A 15 2.23 -4.42 -1.90
CA LEU A 15 1.05 -3.61 -1.56
C LEU A 15 0.49 -2.88 -2.77
N GLY A 16 1.33 -2.48 -3.74
CA GLY A 16 0.88 -1.90 -4.99
C GLY A 16 0.06 -2.88 -5.82
N GLU A 17 0.54 -4.12 -5.98
CA GLU A 17 -0.17 -5.14 -6.79
C GLU A 17 -1.39 -5.74 -6.08
N TYR A 18 -1.32 -5.89 -4.75
CA TYR A 18 -2.30 -6.62 -3.97
C TYR A 18 -3.15 -5.71 -3.06
N PHE A 19 -3.23 -4.41 -3.36
CA PHE A 19 -3.93 -3.44 -2.50
C PHE A 19 -5.42 -3.79 -2.33
N GLU A 20 -6.09 -4.23 -3.40
CA GLU A 20 -7.50 -4.63 -3.34
C GLU A 20 -7.69 -5.83 -2.41
N GLN A 21 -6.86 -6.87 -2.57
CA GLN A 21 -6.94 -8.07 -1.74
C GLN A 21 -6.61 -7.76 -0.28
N PHE A 22 -5.64 -6.87 -0.05
CA PHE A 22 -5.31 -6.36 1.29
C PHE A 22 -6.51 -5.65 1.93
N MET A 23 -7.16 -4.73 1.21
CA MET A 23 -8.34 -4.00 1.70
C MET A 23 -9.50 -4.96 1.97
N ARG A 24 -9.76 -5.93 1.09
CA ARG A 24 -10.82 -6.94 1.30
C ARG A 24 -10.56 -7.83 2.53
N PHE A 25 -9.29 -8.12 2.84
CA PHE A 25 -8.93 -8.97 3.97
C PHE A 25 -9.01 -8.24 5.32
N PHE A 26 -8.46 -7.03 5.41
CA PHE A 26 -8.37 -6.29 6.68
C PHE A 26 -9.53 -5.32 6.91
N PHE A 27 -10.13 -4.79 5.85
CA PHE A 27 -11.15 -3.74 5.90
C PHE A 27 -12.31 -4.05 4.94
N PRO A 28 -13.01 -5.18 5.13
CA PRO A 28 -14.01 -5.67 4.17
C PRO A 28 -15.12 -4.64 3.88
N ASP A 29 -15.65 -3.98 4.91
CA ASP A 29 -16.72 -2.99 4.75
C ASP A 29 -16.27 -1.80 3.89
N ILE A 30 -15.05 -1.30 4.12
CA ILE A 30 -14.47 -0.19 3.34
C ILE A 30 -14.19 -0.64 1.90
N ALA A 31 -13.73 -1.89 1.72
CA ALA A 31 -13.43 -2.42 0.40
C ALA A 31 -14.67 -2.55 -0.50
N GLU A 32 -15.87 -2.72 0.08
CA GLU A 32 -17.13 -2.72 -0.68
C GLU A 32 -17.54 -1.31 -1.16
N GLU A 33 -17.12 -0.27 -0.45
CA GLU A 33 -17.40 1.12 -0.83
C GLU A 33 -16.48 1.65 -1.95
N ILE A 34 -15.38 0.95 -2.23
CA ILE A 34 -14.40 1.35 -3.25
C ILE A 34 -14.83 0.83 -4.63
N ASN A 35 -14.89 1.73 -5.61
CA ASN A 35 -15.08 1.34 -7.01
C ASN A 35 -13.75 0.93 -7.65
N TRP A 36 -13.45 -0.36 -7.61
CA TRP A 36 -12.22 -0.95 -8.15
C TRP A 36 -12.09 -0.87 -9.68
N GLU A 37 -13.19 -0.75 -10.43
CA GLU A 37 -13.15 -0.61 -11.90
C GLU A 37 -12.52 0.71 -12.36
N LYS A 38 -12.53 1.73 -11.50
CA LYS A 38 -11.83 3.00 -11.78
C LYS A 38 -10.32 2.91 -11.61
N GLY A 39 -9.82 1.80 -11.05
CA GLY A 39 -8.43 1.64 -10.65
C GLY A 39 -8.05 2.57 -9.49
N TYR A 40 -6.82 2.44 -9.03
CA TYR A 40 -6.22 3.29 -8.00
C TYR A 40 -4.77 3.59 -8.37
N VAL A 41 -4.27 4.73 -7.89
CA VAL A 41 -2.85 5.09 -8.02
C VAL A 41 -2.26 5.09 -6.62
N VAL A 42 -1.20 4.31 -6.45
CA VAL A 42 -0.39 4.37 -5.22
C VAL A 42 0.20 5.77 -5.17
N ALA A 43 -0.22 6.56 -4.18
CA ALA A 43 0.34 7.87 -3.98
C ALA A 43 1.81 7.68 -3.57
N ASP A 44 2.72 8.09 -4.44
CA ASP A 44 4.17 8.10 -4.18
C ASP A 44 4.49 9.23 -3.19
N LYS A 45 4.00 9.05 -1.97
CA LYS A 45 4.32 9.84 -0.81
C LYS A 45 5.14 8.91 0.05
N GLU A 46 6.45 8.90 -0.21
CA GLU A 46 7.43 8.59 0.82
C GLU A 46 6.87 9.13 2.15
N LEU A 47 6.57 8.23 3.09
CA LEU A 47 6.04 8.55 4.41
C LEU A 47 7.07 9.49 5.04
N ARG A 48 6.90 10.80 4.83
CA ARG A 48 7.79 11.81 5.42
C ARG A 48 7.76 11.52 6.90
N GLN A 49 8.92 11.12 7.44
CA GLN A 49 9.06 10.89 8.86
C GLN A 49 8.41 12.06 9.57
N ILE A 50 7.40 11.75 10.39
CA ILE A 50 6.90 12.71 11.36
C ILE A 50 8.00 12.78 12.42
N THR A 51 9.06 13.53 12.12
CA THR A 51 10.16 13.76 13.05
C THR A 51 9.67 14.69 14.13
N ARG A 52 9.90 14.28 15.37
CA ARG A 52 9.45 14.91 16.61
C ARG A 52 10.21 16.18 16.93
#